data_AF-A0A8K0GIU3-F1
#
_entry.id   AF-A0A8K0GIU3-F1
#
_cell.length_a   1.000
_cell.length_b   1.000
_cell.length_c   1.000
_cell.angle_alpha   90.00
_cell.angle_beta   90.00
_cell.angle_gamma   90.00
#
_symmetry.space_group_name_H-M   'P 1'
#
loop_
_entity.id
_entity.type
_entity.pdbx_description
1 polymer ?
#
loop_
_entity_poly.entity_id
_entity_poly.type
_entity_poly.pdbx_seq_one_letter_code
_entity_poly.pdbx_strand_id
1 'polypeptide(L)'
;MTVTYTSEVTTSGGFGCFLKLLLRWRGSIYKLIWPDLFAFMILYYSINLTYRFALNNEQQLIFEKIVRYCEKYGNLIPLSFVLGFYVTQVMTRWWSQYNAIPFPDNLAILISASVKEDSDHARMVRRTIMRYVCLAFTMTLTMISPKVKKRFPTTGHFVEAGLLERDEKKIIEDIDDEYPSYSKYW
;
A
#
# COMPACT_ATOMS: atom_id res chain seq x y z
N MET A 1 -6.09 0.98 1.35
CA MET A 1 -7.39 1.21 0.67
C MET A 1 -7.19 2.52 -0.03
N THR A 2 -7.43 2.58 -1.34
CA THR A 2 -7.24 3.82 -2.12
C THR A 2 -8.32 4.82 -1.75
N VAL A 3 -7.96 6.11 -1.75
CA VAL A 3 -8.87 7.21 -1.41
C VAL A 3 -8.85 8.19 -2.57
N THR A 4 -9.88 8.13 -3.41
CA THR A 4 -10.04 9.06 -4.52
C THR A 4 -10.70 10.34 -4.00
N TYR A 5 -10.08 11.48 -4.27
CA TYR A 5 -10.62 12.81 -3.98
C TYR A 5 -10.50 13.75 -5.19
N THR A 6 -10.17 13.21 -6.36
CA THR A 6 -9.92 13.97 -7.59
C THR A 6 -11.08 14.92 -7.92
N SER A 7 -12.34 14.46 -7.79
CA SER A 7 -13.53 15.26 -8.04
C SER A 7 -13.75 16.41 -7.06
N GLU A 8 -13.17 16.34 -5.86
CA GLU A 8 -13.29 17.38 -4.83
C GLU A 8 -12.29 18.52 -5.02
N VAL A 9 -11.28 18.33 -5.89
CA VAL A 9 -10.20 19.28 -6.17
C VAL A 9 -10.13 19.71 -7.64
N THR A 10 -11.18 19.45 -8.43
CA THR A 10 -11.22 19.80 -9.86
C THR A 10 -11.28 21.30 -10.14
N THR A 11 -11.82 22.10 -9.21
CA THR A 11 -11.98 23.55 -9.38
C THR A 11 -11.08 24.30 -8.41
N SER A 12 -10.19 25.16 -8.94
CA SER A 12 -9.32 26.05 -8.14
C SER A 12 -10.02 27.33 -7.67
N GLY A 13 -11.24 27.60 -8.13
CA GLY A 13 -11.92 28.89 -7.97
C GLY A 13 -12.66 29.10 -6.64
N GLY A 14 -12.85 28.08 -5.82
CA GLY A 14 -13.55 28.19 -4.53
C GLY A 14 -12.59 28.43 -3.37
N PHE A 15 -12.78 29.51 -2.60
CA PHE A 15 -12.15 29.63 -1.28
C PHE A 15 -12.58 28.45 -0.41
N GLY A 16 -11.63 27.59 0.00
CA GLY A 16 -11.90 26.45 0.89
C GLY A 16 -11.88 25.05 0.28
N CYS A 17 -11.50 24.86 -0.99
CA CYS A 17 -11.35 23.52 -1.58
C CYS A 17 -10.39 22.62 -0.78
N PHE A 18 -9.23 23.13 -0.35
CA PHE A 18 -8.30 22.38 0.51
C PHE A 18 -8.76 22.26 1.96
N LEU A 19 -9.48 23.26 2.49
CA LEU A 19 -10.03 23.20 3.86
C LEU A 19 -11.04 22.07 4.00
N LYS A 20 -11.81 21.78 2.94
CA LYS A 20 -12.73 20.63 2.90
C LYS A 20 -12.00 19.29 3.06
N LEU A 21 -10.76 19.17 2.56
CA LEU A 21 -9.96 17.95 2.70
C LEU A 21 -9.47 17.73 4.13
N LEU A 22 -9.23 18.78 4.91
CA LEU A 22 -8.84 18.66 6.33
C LEU A 22 -9.97 18.05 7.17
N LEU A 23 -11.23 18.27 6.82
CA LEU A 23 -12.37 17.68 7.55
C LEU A 23 -12.61 16.20 7.23
N ARG A 24 -11.90 15.62 6.26
CA ARG A 24 -12.07 14.22 5.87
C ARG A 24 -11.39 13.31 6.90
N TRP A 25 -12.03 12.21 7.27
CA TRP A 25 -11.45 11.21 8.18
C TRP A 25 -10.75 10.04 7.46
N ARG A 26 -11.37 9.49 6.42
CA ARG A 26 -10.88 8.29 5.72
C ARG A 26 -9.62 8.61 4.90
N GLY A 27 -8.49 8.01 5.28
CA GLY A 27 -7.18 8.25 4.64
C GLY A 27 -6.57 9.61 4.99
N SER A 28 -7.07 10.25 6.06
CA SER A 28 -6.53 11.51 6.56
C SER A 28 -5.30 11.31 7.43
N ILE A 29 -4.55 12.39 7.61
CA ILE A 29 -3.43 12.45 8.54
C ILE A 29 -3.87 12.16 9.98
N TYR A 30 -5.05 12.61 10.38
CA TYR A 30 -5.59 12.40 11.73
C TYR A 30 -5.75 10.91 12.02
N LYS A 31 -6.34 10.15 11.10
CA LYS A 31 -6.53 8.71 11.29
C LYS A 31 -5.20 7.96 11.40
N LEU A 32 -4.14 8.46 10.77
CA LEU A 32 -2.81 7.85 10.81
C LEU A 32 -2.07 8.18 12.11
N ILE A 33 -2.06 9.45 12.53
CA ILE A 33 -1.21 9.96 13.61
C ILE A 33 -1.89 9.94 14.97
N TRP A 34 -3.22 9.78 15.06
CA TRP A 34 -3.92 9.90 16.35
C TRP A 34 -3.37 9.01 17.48
N PRO A 35 -2.93 7.74 17.26
CA PRO A 35 -2.40 6.92 18.35
C PRO A 35 -1.07 7.47 18.85
N ASP A 36 -0.20 7.90 17.93
CA ASP A 36 1.10 8.49 18.24
C ASP A 36 0.94 9.84 18.95
N LEU A 37 0.01 10.68 18.48
CA LEU A 37 -0.31 11.95 19.11
C LEU A 37 -0.87 11.74 20.52
N PHE A 38 -1.74 10.75 20.70
CA PHE A 38 -2.30 10.44 22.01
C PHE A 38 -1.21 9.95 22.98
N ALA A 39 -0.32 9.07 22.54
CA ALA A 39 0.83 8.63 23.33
C ALA A 39 1.78 9.80 23.68
N PHE A 40 2.05 10.69 22.72
CA PHE A 40 2.84 11.91 22.94
C PHE A 40 2.19 12.82 23.98
N MET A 41 0.88 13.05 23.89
CA MET A 41 0.14 13.88 24.84
C MET A 41 0.16 13.29 26.25
N ILE A 42 -0.02 11.97 26.39
CA ILE A 42 0.09 11.29 27.68
C ILE A 42 1.48 11.50 28.29
N LEU A 43 2.54 11.28 27.52
CA LEU A 43 3.91 11.45 27.99
C LEU A 43 4.21 12.90 28.36
N TYR A 44 3.76 13.85 27.53
CA TYR A 44 3.95 15.27 27.78
C TYR A 44 3.24 15.71 29.06
N TYR A 45 1.97 15.34 29.23
CA TYR A 45 1.21 15.72 30.42
C TYR A 45 1.67 14.96 31.66
N SER A 46 2.13 13.71 31.57
CA SER A 46 2.67 13.01 32.73
C SER A 46 3.94 13.69 33.25
N ILE A 47 4.85 14.11 32.36
CA ILE A 47 6.02 14.92 32.72
C ILE A 47 5.59 16.26 33.32
N ASN A 48 4.61 16.94 32.71
CA ASN A 48 4.11 18.24 33.20
C ASN A 48 3.49 18.12 34.62
N LEU A 49 2.67 17.11 34.85
CA LEU A 49 2.06 16.85 36.16
C LEU A 49 3.11 16.49 37.21
N THR A 50 4.11 15.69 36.83
CA THR A 50 5.24 15.36 37.73
C THR A 50 6.00 16.63 38.13
N TYR A 51 6.28 17.52 37.16
CA TYR A 51 6.92 18.82 37.42
C TYR A 51 6.12 19.70 38.38
N ARG A 52 4.80 19.79 38.19
CA ARG A 52 3.94 20.67 39.00
C ARG A 52 3.63 20.14 40.38
N PHE A 53 3.42 18.84 40.53
CA PHE A 53 2.83 18.26 41.75
C PHE A 53 3.76 17.33 42.53
N ALA A 54 4.81 16.79 41.92
CA ALA A 54 5.69 15.80 42.57
C ALA A 54 7.11 16.31 42.85
N LEU A 55 7.61 17.29 42.09
CA LEU A 55 8.98 17.79 42.20
C LEU A 55 9.09 18.93 43.23
N ASN A 56 10.12 18.85 44.08
CA ASN A 56 10.48 19.91 45.04
C ASN A 56 11.19 21.08 44.35
N ASN A 57 11.27 22.24 45.00
CA ASN A 57 11.87 23.47 44.44
C ASN A 57 13.30 23.27 43.88
N GLU A 58 14.15 22.52 44.58
CA GLU A 58 15.52 22.24 44.09
C GLU A 58 15.50 21.33 42.84
N GLN A 59 14.60 20.36 42.80
CA GLN A 59 14.49 19.43 41.67
C GLN A 59 13.87 20.10 40.45
N GLN A 60 12.95 21.06 40.64
CA GLN A 60 12.41 21.89 39.56
C GLN A 60 13.52 22.71 38.88
N LEU A 61 14.43 23.31 39.65
CA LEU A 61 15.60 24.02 39.12
C LEU A 61 16.51 23.12 38.27
N ILE A 62 16.68 21.85 38.67
CA ILE A 62 17.44 20.87 37.88
C ILE A 62 16.68 20.50 36.61
N PHE A 63 15.37 20.27 36.70
CA PHE A 63 14.51 19.95 35.55
C PHE A 63 14.53 21.08 34.50
N GLU A 64 14.45 22.34 34.91
CA GLU A 64 14.57 23.49 33.99
C GLU A 64 15.90 23.51 33.24
N LYS A 65 17.00 23.16 33.90
CA LYS A 65 18.32 23.05 33.24
C LYS A 65 18.32 21.93 32.19
N ILE A 66 17.67 20.79 32.48
CA ILE A 66 17.53 19.68 31.53
C ILE A 66 16.71 20.12 30.32
N VAL A 67 15.57 20.79 30.52
CA VAL A 67 14.73 21.27 29.41
C VAL A 67 15.51 22.22 28.49
N ARG A 68 16.23 23.19 29.05
CA ARG A 68 17.09 24.11 28.26
C ARG A 68 18.20 23.37 27.54
N TYR A 69 18.77 22.33 28.16
CA TYR A 69 19.75 21.48 27.50
C TYR A 69 19.12 20.77 26.29
N CYS A 70 17.96 20.12 26.45
CA CYS A 70 17.26 19.45 25.34
C CYS A 70 16.88 20.41 24.21
N GLU A 71 16.40 21.61 24.53
CA GLU A 71 16.04 22.65 23.55
C GLU A 71 17.23 23.00 22.65
N LYS A 72 18.43 23.14 23.23
CA LYS A 72 19.66 23.43 22.48
C LYS A 72 19.98 22.36 21.42
N TYR A 73 19.64 21.11 21.66
CA TYR A 73 19.85 20.00 20.72
C TYR A 73 18.64 19.68 19.84
N GLY A 74 17.48 20.29 20.08
CA GLY A 74 16.25 20.02 19.33
C GLY A 74 16.38 20.34 17.83
N ASN A 75 17.20 21.32 17.47
CA ASN A 75 17.42 21.77 16.08
C ASN A 75 18.75 21.28 15.47
N LEU A 76 19.47 20.36 16.13
CA LEU A 76 20.82 19.96 15.69
C LEU A 76 20.83 19.23 14.34
N ILE A 77 19.72 18.59 13.97
CA ILE A 77 19.54 17.88 12.70
C ILE A 77 18.38 18.53 11.94
N PRO A 78 18.58 18.99 10.69
CA PRO A 78 17.48 19.49 9.87
C PRO A 78 16.62 18.30 9.40
N LEU A 79 15.75 17.81 10.29
CA LEU A 79 14.86 16.68 10.04
C LEU A 79 14.01 16.89 8.78
N SER A 80 13.59 18.13 8.53
CA SER A 80 12.83 18.51 7.34
C SER A 80 13.56 18.18 6.03
N PHE A 81 14.88 18.34 6.00
CA PHE A 81 15.68 18.02 4.80
C PHE A 81 15.67 16.52 4.53
N VAL A 82 16.04 15.71 5.53
CA VAL A 82 16.09 14.25 5.42
C VAL A 82 14.71 13.68 5.10
N LEU A 83 13.66 14.19 5.75
CA LEU A 83 12.28 13.81 5.50
C LEU A 83 11.88 14.12 4.05
N GLY A 84 12.30 15.27 3.51
CA GLY A 84 12.05 15.65 2.12
C GLY A 84 12.60 14.64 1.11
N PHE A 85 13.88 14.24 1.24
CA PHE A 85 14.47 13.23 0.35
C PHE A 85 13.79 11.88 0.50
N TYR A 86 13.56 11.46 1.75
CA TYR A 86 12.95 10.17 2.03
C TYR A 86 11.54 10.09 1.42
N VAL A 87 10.69 11.09 1.66
CA VAL A 87 9.33 11.13 1.11
C VAL A 87 9.35 11.16 -0.41
N THR A 88 10.24 11.94 -1.02
CA THR A 88 10.38 11.99 -2.48
C THR A 88 10.71 10.60 -3.06
N GLN A 89 11.66 9.90 -2.44
CA GLN A 89 12.06 8.56 -2.89
C GLN A 89 10.93 7.54 -2.73
N VAL A 90 10.21 7.58 -1.61
CA VAL A 90 9.06 6.70 -1.36
C VAL A 90 7.95 6.96 -2.39
N MET A 91 7.65 8.22 -2.69
CA MET A 91 6.62 8.58 -3.68
C MET A 91 7.00 8.13 -5.09
N THR A 92 8.26 8.29 -5.49
CA THR A 92 8.76 7.81 -6.79
C THR A 92 8.61 6.30 -6.92
N ARG A 93 9.00 5.54 -5.89
CA ARG A 93 8.85 4.07 -5.88
C ARG A 93 7.40 3.63 -5.85
N TRP A 94 6.54 4.35 -5.12
CA TRP A 94 5.11 4.05 -5.07
C TRP A 94 4.46 4.23 -6.45
N TRP A 95 4.77 5.32 -7.15
CA TRP A 95 4.23 5.57 -8.49
C TRP A 95 4.78 4.58 -9.53
N SER A 96 6.07 4.25 -9.44
CA SER A 96 6.68 3.22 -10.30
C SER A 96 6.00 1.86 -10.12
N GLN A 97 5.70 1.44 -8.89
CA GLN A 97 4.95 0.20 -8.62
C GLN A 97 3.54 0.25 -9.20
N TYR A 98 2.84 1.38 -9.09
CA TYR A 98 1.51 1.53 -9.67
C TYR A 98 1.53 1.40 -11.20
N ASN A 99 2.49 2.05 -11.87
CA ASN A 99 2.62 1.96 -13.33
C ASN A 99 3.13 0.61 -13.83
N ALA A 100 3.79 -0.17 -12.96
CA ALA A 100 4.24 -1.52 -13.29
C ALA A 100 3.13 -2.57 -13.24
N ILE A 101 1.93 -2.22 -12.75
CA ILE A 101 0.77 -3.12 -12.77
C ILE A 101 0.33 -3.32 -14.23
N PRO A 102 0.43 -4.55 -14.79
CA PRO A 102 0.04 -4.80 -16.16
C PRO A 102 -1.48 -4.77 -16.31
N PHE A 103 -1.95 -4.11 -17.37
CA PHE A 103 -3.34 -4.13 -17.79
C PHE A 103 -3.53 -5.12 -18.96
N PRO A 104 -4.49 -6.05 -18.87
CA PRO A 104 -4.70 -7.07 -19.92
C PRO A 104 -5.28 -6.49 -21.22
N ASP A 105 -5.76 -5.24 -21.21
CA ASP A 105 -6.52 -4.59 -22.26
C ASP A 105 -5.81 -4.59 -23.62
N ASN A 106 -4.53 -4.17 -23.66
CA ASN A 106 -3.75 -4.13 -24.91
C ASN A 106 -3.57 -5.53 -25.51
N LEU A 107 -3.34 -6.53 -24.66
CA LEU A 107 -3.18 -7.90 -25.08
C LEU A 107 -4.51 -8.50 -25.55
N ALA A 108 -5.62 -8.16 -24.90
CA ALA A 108 -6.95 -8.59 -25.31
C ALA A 108 -7.32 -8.05 -26.71
N ILE A 109 -7.02 -6.79 -26.99
CA ILE A 109 -7.21 -6.19 -28.32
C ILE A 109 -6.35 -6.91 -29.36
N LEU A 110 -5.07 -7.17 -29.05
CA LEU A 110 -4.16 -7.89 -29.94
C LEU A 110 -4.67 -9.31 -30.26
N ILE A 111 -5.05 -10.08 -29.24
CA ILE A 111 -5.58 -11.44 -29.41
C ILE A 111 -6.87 -11.43 -30.22
N SER A 112 -7.76 -10.45 -29.98
CA SER A 112 -8.99 -10.28 -30.75
C SER A 112 -8.72 -9.95 -32.23
N ALA A 113 -7.66 -9.20 -32.52
CA ALA A 113 -7.28 -8.86 -33.91
C ALA A 113 -6.54 -10.00 -34.61
N SER A 114 -5.77 -10.81 -33.88
CA SER A 114 -4.99 -11.93 -34.41
C SER A 114 -5.85 -13.16 -34.70
N VAL A 115 -6.77 -13.52 -33.80
CA VAL A 115 -7.63 -14.70 -33.95
C VAL A 115 -8.97 -14.27 -34.55
N LYS A 116 -8.99 -14.14 -35.88
CA LYS A 116 -10.14 -13.59 -36.64
C LYS A 116 -11.29 -14.57 -36.87
N GLU A 117 -11.02 -15.87 -36.76
CA GLU A 117 -12.03 -16.90 -37.00
C GLU A 117 -13.14 -16.83 -35.95
N ASP A 118 -14.39 -16.93 -36.39
CA ASP A 118 -15.58 -16.93 -35.53
C ASP A 118 -16.11 -18.36 -35.32
N SER A 119 -15.20 -19.29 -35.05
CA SER A 119 -15.53 -20.65 -34.62
C SER A 119 -15.51 -20.77 -33.11
N ASP A 120 -16.26 -21.73 -32.56
CA ASP A 120 -16.25 -22.03 -31.13
C ASP A 120 -14.83 -22.38 -30.63
N HIS A 121 -14.03 -23.05 -31.46
CA HIS A 121 -12.64 -23.33 -31.17
C HIS A 121 -11.81 -22.04 -31.04
N ALA A 122 -11.91 -21.12 -32.00
CA ALA A 122 -11.23 -19.84 -31.94
C ALA A 122 -11.66 -19.00 -30.72
N ARG A 123 -12.94 -19.04 -30.35
CA ARG A 123 -13.46 -18.41 -29.13
C ARG A 123 -12.84 -19.02 -27.87
N MET A 124 -12.72 -20.35 -27.78
CA MET A 124 -12.07 -21.04 -26.66
C MET A 124 -10.60 -20.61 -26.55
N VAL A 125 -9.85 -20.58 -27.66
CA VAL A 125 -8.45 -20.15 -27.68
C VAL A 125 -8.29 -18.73 -27.14
N ARG A 126 -9.07 -17.76 -27.61
CA ARG A 126 -9.01 -16.36 -27.11
C ARG A 126 -9.24 -16.29 -25.60
N ARG A 127 -10.22 -17.03 -25.09
CA ARG A 127 -10.56 -17.05 -23.65
C ARG A 127 -9.46 -17.71 -22.82
N THR A 128 -8.91 -18.83 -23.28
CA THR A 128 -7.86 -19.56 -22.57
C THR A 128 -6.58 -18.73 -22.46
N ILE A 129 -6.14 -18.07 -23.55
CA ILE A 129 -4.96 -17.19 -23.52
C ILE A 129 -5.17 -16.05 -22.51
N MET A 130 -6.32 -15.36 -22.55
CA MET A 130 -6.61 -14.29 -21.59
C MET A 130 -6.69 -14.79 -20.15
N ARG A 131 -7.24 -15.99 -19.93
CA ARG A 131 -7.31 -16.60 -18.60
C ARG A 131 -5.91 -16.91 -18.06
N TYR A 132 -5.00 -17.43 -18.87
CA TYR A 132 -3.61 -17.68 -18.47
C TYR A 132 -2.87 -16.40 -18.08
N VAL A 133 -3.06 -15.32 -18.84
CA VAL A 133 -2.48 -14.00 -18.51
C VAL A 133 -3.00 -13.50 -17.16
N CYS A 134 -4.31 -13.57 -16.94
CA CYS A 134 -4.93 -13.19 -15.68
C CYS A 134 -4.48 -14.08 -14.51
N LEU A 135 -4.30 -15.39 -14.75
CA LEU A 135 -3.82 -16.35 -13.77
C LEU A 135 -2.38 -16.03 -13.34
N ALA A 136 -1.46 -15.89 -14.30
CA ALA A 136 -0.05 -15.57 -14.04
C ALA A 136 0.09 -14.24 -13.26
N PHE A 137 -0.70 -13.23 -13.66
CA PHE A 137 -0.74 -11.95 -12.94
C PHE A 137 -1.28 -12.10 -11.51
N THR A 138 -2.36 -12.87 -11.32
CA THR A 138 -2.94 -13.09 -9.98
C THR A 138 -1.99 -13.88 -9.08
N MET A 139 -1.31 -14.90 -9.61
CA MET A 139 -0.26 -15.65 -8.91
C MET A 139 0.87 -14.72 -8.47
N THR A 140 1.35 -13.86 -9.35
CA THR A 140 2.37 -12.85 -9.02
C THR A 140 1.88 -11.93 -7.90
N LEU A 141 0.64 -11.45 -7.98
CA LEU A 141 0.05 -10.60 -6.93
C LEU A 141 -0.10 -11.30 -5.58
N THR A 142 -0.28 -12.63 -5.52
CA THR A 142 -0.30 -13.34 -4.24
C THR A 142 1.04 -13.32 -3.51
N MET A 143 2.15 -13.15 -4.23
CA MET A 143 3.49 -13.05 -3.65
C MET A 143 3.81 -11.64 -3.13
N ILE A 144 3.17 -10.62 -3.71
CA ILE A 144 3.47 -9.21 -3.43
C ILE A 144 2.43 -8.56 -2.51
N SER A 145 1.15 -8.91 -2.67
CA SER A 145 0.03 -8.26 -1.99
C SER A 145 -0.61 -9.17 -0.93
N PRO A 146 -0.51 -8.84 0.37
CA PRO A 146 -1.15 -9.62 1.44
C PRO A 146 -2.66 -9.75 1.28
N LYS A 147 -3.31 -8.75 0.67
CA LYS A 147 -4.75 -8.79 0.42
C LYS A 147 -5.13 -9.83 -0.63
N VAL A 148 -4.31 -9.97 -1.67
CA VAL A 148 -4.51 -10.96 -2.72
C VAL A 148 -4.16 -12.34 -2.17
N LYS A 149 -3.09 -12.48 -1.38
CA LYS A 149 -2.76 -13.73 -0.67
C LYS A 149 -3.87 -14.18 0.28
N LYS A 150 -4.53 -13.24 0.98
CA LYS A 150 -5.68 -13.56 1.84
C LYS A 150 -6.90 -14.04 1.04
N ARG A 151 -7.08 -13.57 -0.20
CA ARG A 151 -8.16 -14.00 -1.10
C ARG A 151 -7.85 -15.33 -1.78
N PHE A 152 -6.59 -15.58 -2.12
CA PHE A 152 -6.11 -16.80 -2.75
C PHE A 152 -4.97 -17.42 -1.93
N PRO A 153 -5.27 -18.07 -0.78
CA PRO A 153 -4.23 -18.68 0.05
C PRO A 153 -3.55 -19.87 -0.63
N THR A 154 -4.34 -20.71 -1.30
CA THR A 154 -3.91 -21.98 -1.94
C THR A 154 -4.30 -22.01 -3.41
N THR A 155 -3.63 -22.89 -4.18
CA THR A 155 -3.90 -23.09 -5.62
C THR A 155 -5.34 -23.52 -5.91
N GLY A 156 -6.00 -24.20 -4.96
CA GLY A 156 -7.43 -24.54 -5.06
C GLY A 156 -8.36 -23.33 -5.17
N HIS A 157 -8.02 -22.20 -4.56
CA HIS A 157 -8.84 -20.98 -4.63
C HIS A 157 -8.81 -20.36 -6.05
N PHE A 158 -7.76 -20.63 -6.85
CA PHE A 158 -7.75 -20.21 -8.26
C PHE A 158 -8.75 -21.03 -9.09
N VAL A 159 -8.94 -22.31 -8.75
CA VAL A 159 -9.93 -23.18 -9.40
C VAL A 159 -11.34 -22.75 -9.03
N GLU A 160 -11.60 -22.49 -7.75
CA GLU A 160 -12.91 -22.01 -7.28
C GLU A 160 -13.28 -20.65 -7.90
N ALA A 161 -12.30 -19.80 -8.16
CA ALA A 161 -12.50 -18.51 -8.83
C ALA A 161 -12.61 -18.60 -10.36
N GLY A 162 -12.45 -19.78 -10.95
CA GLY A 162 -12.50 -19.99 -12.41
C GLY A 162 -11.30 -19.40 -13.17
N LEU A 163 -10.19 -19.13 -12.48
CA LEU A 163 -8.94 -18.68 -13.10
C LEU A 163 -8.09 -19.86 -13.58
N LEU A 164 -8.25 -21.03 -12.97
CA LEU A 164 -7.47 -22.24 -13.22
C LEU A 164 -8.41 -23.44 -13.38
N GLU A 165 -8.19 -24.30 -14.37
CA GLU A 165 -8.95 -25.54 -14.50
C GLU A 165 -8.37 -26.64 -13.59
N ARG A 166 -9.17 -27.68 -13.30
CA ARG A 166 -8.73 -28.78 -12.42
C ARG A 166 -7.55 -29.56 -12.98
N ASP A 167 -7.50 -29.74 -14.30
CA ASP A 167 -6.41 -30.48 -14.95
C ASP A 167 -5.14 -29.64 -15.04
N GLU A 168 -5.27 -28.34 -15.27
CA GLU A 168 -4.14 -27.39 -15.24
C GLU A 168 -3.54 -27.27 -13.84
N LYS A 169 -4.38 -27.32 -12.81
CA LYS A 169 -3.92 -27.35 -11.44
C LYS A 169 -2.99 -28.55 -11.18
N LYS A 170 -3.32 -29.73 -11.69
CA LYS A 170 -2.46 -30.92 -11.53
C LYS A 170 -1.09 -30.70 -12.16
N ILE A 171 -1.06 -30.14 -13.38
CA ILE A 171 0.20 -29.82 -14.06
C ILE A 171 1.07 -28.88 -13.20
N ILE A 172 0.46 -27.87 -12.58
CA ILE A 172 1.20 -26.94 -11.69
C ILE A 172 1.70 -27.67 -10.43
N GLU A 173 0.89 -28.53 -9.83
CA GLU A 173 1.28 -29.33 -8.65
C GLU A 173 2.42 -30.30 -9.00
N ASP A 174 2.37 -30.97 -10.14
CA ASP A 174 3.45 -31.86 -10.62
C ASP A 174 4.77 -31.09 -10.79
N ILE A 175 4.73 -29.86 -11.32
CA ILE A 175 5.92 -29.00 -11.47
C ILE A 175 6.40 -28.46 -10.10
N ASP A 176 5.50 -28.25 -9.15
CA ASP A 176 5.85 -27.82 -7.79
C ASP A 176 6.54 -28.95 -7.01
N ASP A 177 6.09 -30.19 -7.20
CA ASP A 177 6.71 -31.39 -6.63
C ASP A 177 8.12 -31.63 -7.22
N GLU A 178 8.31 -31.41 -8.51
CA GLU A 178 9.62 -31.56 -9.17
C GLU A 178 10.59 -30.42 -8.80
N TYR A 179 10.09 -29.20 -8.64
CA TYR A 179 10.90 -27.99 -8.43
C TYR A 179 10.38 -27.10 -7.29
N PRO A 180 10.41 -27.54 -6.02
CA PRO A 180 9.72 -26.85 -4.91
C PRO A 180 10.31 -25.49 -4.54
N SER A 181 11.55 -25.21 -4.94
CA SER A 181 12.24 -23.96 -4.57
C SER A 181 11.92 -22.76 -5.46
N TYR A 182 11.27 -22.97 -6.61
CA TYR A 182 11.03 -21.92 -7.60
C TYR A 182 9.55 -21.58 -7.73
N SER A 183 9.22 -20.29 -7.66
CA SER A 183 7.86 -19.81 -7.89
C SER A 183 7.38 -20.09 -9.31
N LYS A 184 6.12 -20.51 -9.47
CA LYS A 184 5.47 -20.92 -10.74
C LYS A 184 4.58 -19.84 -11.37
N TYR A 185 4.89 -18.56 -11.16
CA TYR A 185 4.07 -17.49 -11.73
C TYR A 185 4.36 -17.23 -13.21
N TRP A 186 5.47 -17.76 -13.73
CA TRP A 186 5.94 -17.69 -15.11
C TRP A 186 5.73 -19.04 -15.81
#